data_AF-A0A8D5U598-F1
#
_entry.id   AF-A0A8D5U598-F1
#
_cell.length_a   1.000
_cell.length_b   1.000
_cell.length_c   1.000
_cell.angle_alpha   90.00
_cell.angle_beta   90.00
_cell.angle_gamma   90.00
#
_symmetry.space_group_name_H-M   'P 1'
#
loop_
_entity.id
_entity.type
_entity.pdbx_description
1 polymer ?
#
loop_
_entity_poly.entity_id
_entity_poly.type
_entity_poly.pdbx_seq_one_letter_code
_entity_poly.pdbx_strand_id
1 'polypeptide(L)' 'MLLGHQVSQRKSVNLGVYTLKFYRRKGKRPDQYLYIVTLIKDGKVVESGIFGDYKNAVIYAGQIFVRFR' A
#
# COMPACT_ATOMS: atom_id res chain seq x y z
N MET A 1 -0.23 7.59 11.25
CA MET A 1 -0.67 6.18 11.04
C MET A 1 -2.10 6.06 10.50
N LEU A 2 -3.03 6.98 10.82
CA LEU A 2 -4.43 6.90 10.39
C LEU A 2 -4.61 6.80 8.86
N LEU A 3 -3.80 7.55 8.08
CA LEU A 3 -3.86 7.57 6.61
C LEU A 3 -3.48 6.23 5.98
N GLY A 4 -2.40 5.60 6.46
CA GLY A 4 -2.01 4.28 5.99
C GLY A 4 -3.05 3.21 6.32
N HIS A 5 -3.69 3.31 7.49
CA HIS A 5 -4.79 2.43 7.85
C HIS A 5 -5.99 2.63 6.90
N GLN A 6 -6.36 3.88 6.60
CA GLN A 6 -7.42 4.18 5.62
C GLN A 6 -7.12 3.58 4.24
N VAL A 7 -5.88 3.69 3.76
CA VAL A 7 -5.45 3.09 2.50
C VAL A 7 -5.61 1.56 2.55
N SER A 8 -5.22 0.92 3.65
CA SER A 8 -5.35 -0.54 3.79
C SER A 8 -6.80 -1.02 3.78
N GLN A 9 -7.73 -0.25 4.34
CA GLN A 9 -9.16 -0.57 4.37
C GLN A 9 -9.81 -0.34 3.00
N ARG A 10 -9.48 0.78 2.34
CA ARG A 10 -10.03 1.12 1.01
C ARG A 10 -9.41 0.34 -0.14
N LYS A 11 -8.20 -0.22 0.06
CA LYS A 11 -7.39 -0.98 -0.90
C LYS A 11 -6.94 -0.25 -2.15
N SER A 12 -7.62 0.81 -2.56
CA SER A 12 -7.24 1.72 -3.63
C SER A 12 -7.66 3.12 -3.25
N VAL A 13 -6.73 4.07 -3.32
CA VAL A 13 -7.01 5.49 -3.07
C VAL A 13 -6.38 6.35 -4.15
N ASN A 14 -7.16 7.29 -4.69
CA ASN A 14 -6.70 8.25 -5.68
C ASN A 14 -6.10 9.47 -4.96
N LEU A 15 -4.91 9.88 -5.39
CA LEU A 15 -4.10 10.99 -4.87
C LEU A 15 -3.72 11.89 -6.05
N GLY A 16 -4.73 12.55 -6.64
CA GLY A 16 -4.58 13.29 -7.89
C GLY A 16 -4.32 12.37 -9.08
N VAL A 17 -3.18 12.54 -9.75
CA VAL A 17 -2.73 11.68 -10.88
C VAL A 17 -2.19 10.32 -10.45
N TYR A 18 -2.01 10.12 -9.13
CA TYR A 18 -1.52 8.86 -8.59
C TYR A 18 -2.65 8.00 -8.03
N THR A 19 -2.49 6.68 -8.13
CA THR A 19 -3.34 5.68 -7.47
C THR A 19 -2.49 4.86 -6.52
N LEU A 20 -2.79 4.91 -5.23
CA LEU A 20 -2.14 4.11 -4.22
C LEU A 20 -2.99 2.86 -3.94
N LYS A 21 -2.45 1.68 -4.26
CA LYS A 21 -3.08 0.39 -3.99
C LYS A 21 -2.44 -0.30 -2.80
N PHE A 22 -3.27 -0.98 -2.02
CA PHE A 22 -2.87 -1.79 -0.89
C PHE A 22 -3.61 -3.12 -0.94
N TYR A 23 -2.87 -4.22 -1.03
CA TYR A 23 -3.44 -5.55 -1.09
C TYR A 23 -2.59 -6.56 -0.34
N ARG A 24 -3.23 -7.67 0.06
CA ARG A 24 -2.62 -8.77 0.78
C ARG A 24 -2.58 -10.00 -0.11
N ARG A 25 -1.44 -10.69 -0.14
CA ARG A 25 -1.30 -12.03 -0.73
C ARG A 25 -0.94 -13.05 0.35
N LYS A 26 -1.34 -14.31 0.12
CA LYS A 26 -0.80 -15.43 0.89
C LYS A 26 0.68 -15.58 0.54
N GLY A 27 1.51 -15.77 1.56
CA GLY A 27 2.92 -16.08 1.44
C GLY A 27 3.15 -17.55 1.06
N LYS A 28 4.41 -17.99 1.10
CA LYS A 28 4.76 -19.38 0.81
C LYS A 28 4.27 -20.35 1.89
N ARG A 29 4.07 -19.86 3.12
CA ARG A 29 3.51 -20.65 4.23
C ARG A 29 2.04 -20.30 4.48
N PRO A 30 1.22 -21.23 4.96
CA PRO A 30 -0.22 -21.04 5.13
C PRO A 30 -0.59 -19.87 6.08
N ASP A 31 0.26 -19.62 7.06
CA ASP A 31 0.15 -18.61 8.12
C ASP A 31 0.82 -17.27 7.75
N GLN A 32 1.58 -17.25 6.67
CA GLN A 32 2.30 -16.06 6.25
C GLN A 32 1.45 -15.21 5.30
N TYR A 33 1.37 -13.91 5.60
CA TYR A 33 0.81 -12.92 4.69
C TYR A 33 1.88 -11.97 4.21
N LEU A 34 1.74 -11.55 2.95
CA LEU A 34 2.51 -10.46 2.37
C LEU A 34 1.57 -9.30 2.08
N TYR A 35 1.97 -8.12 2.48
CA TYR A 35 1.28 -6.87 2.25
C TYR A 35 2.05 -6.11 1.18
N ILE A 36 1.35 -5.72 0.12
CA ILE A 36 1.93 -5.07 -1.03
C ILE A 36 1.26 -3.71 -1.17
N VAL A 37 2.09 -2.68 -1.23
CA VAL A 37 1.68 -1.29 -1.41
C VAL A 37 2.28 -0.81 -2.71
N THR A 38 1.45 -0.32 -3.63
CA THR A 38 1.89 0.05 -4.98
C THR A 38 1.34 1.41 -5.34
N LEU A 39 2.21 2.34 -5.70
CA LEU A 39 1.85 3.63 -6.26
C LEU A 39 1.90 3.54 -7.79
N ILE A 40 0.81 3.94 -8.42
CA ILE A 40 0.61 3.88 -9.86
C ILE A 40 0.40 5.29 -10.39
N LYS A 41 1.06 5.64 -11.50
CA LYS A 41 0.82 6.87 -12.25
C LYS A 41 0.64 6.49 -13.72
N ASP A 42 -0.44 6.96 -14.34
CA ASP A 42 -0.73 6.70 -15.77
C ASP A 42 -0.64 5.21 -16.14
N GLY A 43 -1.17 4.34 -15.28
CA GLY A 43 -1.16 2.88 -15.45
C GLY A 43 0.19 2.19 -15.18
N LYS A 44 1.26 2.93 -14.88
CA LYS A 44 2.58 2.39 -14.57
C LYS A 44 2.88 2.42 -13.08
N VAL A 45 3.48 1.34 -12.58
CA VAL A 45 3.98 1.30 -11.19
C VAL A 45 5.21 2.20 -11.10
N VAL A 46 5.13 3.22 -10.25
CA VAL A 46 6.23 4.16 -10.01
C VAL A 46 6.97 3.87 -8.71
N GLU A 47 6.28 3.32 -7.72
CA GLU A 47 6.86 2.95 -6.42
C GLU A 47 6.10 1.73 -5.88
N SER A 48 6.81 0.76 -5.27
CA SER A 48 6.19 -0.42 -4.69
C SER A 48 6.99 -0.97 -3.52
N GLY A 49 6.31 -1.44 -2.49
CA GLY A 49 6.90 -2.09 -1.32
C GLY A 49 6.16 -3.37 -0.95
N ILE A 50 6.92 -4.40 -0.55
CA ILE A 50 6.40 -5.69 -0.08
C ILE A 50 6.84 -5.89 1.36
N PHE A 51 5.90 -6.23 2.24
CA PHE A 51 6.13 -6.34 3.68
C PHE A 51 5.52 -7.63 4.22
N GLY A 52 6.24 -8.32 5.10
CA GLY A 52 5.69 -9.45 5.88
C GLY A 52 4.88 -8.98 7.09
N ASP A 53 5.08 -7.74 7.53
CA ASP A 53 4.40 -7.14 8.67
C ASP A 53 3.38 -6.08 8.23
N TYR A 54 2.17 -6.16 8.77
CA TYR A 54 1.07 -5.25 8.43
C TYR A 54 1.35 -3.81 8.86
N LYS A 55 1.93 -3.61 10.05
CA LYS A 55 2.19 -2.28 10.60
C LYS A 55 3.20 -1.55 9.72
N ASN A 56 4.26 -2.24 9.27
CA ASN A 56 5.23 -1.67 8.35
C ASN A 56 4.61 -1.27 7.01
N ALA A 57 3.75 -2.11 6.44
CA ALA A 57 3.02 -1.77 5.22
C ALA A 57 2.11 -0.54 5.38
N VAL A 58 1.41 -0.44 6.51
CA VAL A 58 0.57 0.71 6.84
C VAL A 58 1.39 1.98 7.01
N ILE A 59 2.53 1.92 7.71
CA ILE A 59 3.43 3.07 7.86
C ILE A 59 3.89 3.56 6.48
N TYR A 60 4.36 2.64 5.64
CA TYR A 60 4.83 2.96 4.30
C TYR A 60 3.73 3.56 3.41
N ALA A 61 2.53 2.97 3.41
CA ALA A 61 1.38 3.51 2.69
C ALA A 61 1.00 4.93 3.20
N GLY A 62 1.09 5.16 4.51
CA GLY A 62 0.85 6.47 5.10
C GLY A 62 1.88 7.52 4.69
N GLN A 63 3.16 7.15 4.59
CA GLN A 63 4.22 8.04 4.12
C GLN A 63 4.02 8.45 2.66
N ILE A 64 3.66 7.49 1.78
CA ILE A 64 3.32 7.79 0.39
C ILE A 64 2.11 8.71 0.33
N PHE A 65 1.05 8.40 1.10
CA PHE A 65 -0.18 9.21 1.10
C PHE A 65 0.09 10.67 1.46
N VAL A 66 0.90 10.93 2.49
CA VAL A 66 1.25 12.30 2.93
C VAL A 66 2.04 13.06 1.86
N ARG A 67 2.86 12.37 1.07
CA ARG A 67 3.69 13.00 0.02
C ARG A 67 2.86 13.58 -1.14
N PHE A 68 1.69 13.00 -1.40
CA PHE A 68 0.87 13.31 -2.58
C PHE A 68 -0.55 13.77 -2.23
N ARG A 69 -0.80 14.12 -0.96
CA ARG A 69 -2.01 14.80 -0.51
C ARG A 69 -1.86 16.30 -0.70
#